data_AF-A0A7C6LWA9-F1
#
_entry.id   AF-A0A7C6LWA9-F1
#
_cell.length_a   1.000
_cell.length_b   1.000
_cell.length_c   1.000
_cell.angle_alpha   90.00
_cell.angle_beta   90.00
_cell.angle_gamma   90.00
#
_symmetry.space_group_name_H-M   'P 1'
#
loop_
_entity.id
_entity.type
_entity.pdbx_description
1 polymer ?
#
loop_
_entity_poly.entity_id
_entity_poly.type
_entity_poly.pdbx_seq_one_letter_code
_entity_poly.pdbx_strand_id
1 'polypeptide(L)' 'MTVRVLVVDDHPVVRAGLEALLTAREEIEVVGSTEDGAQAV' A
#
# COMPACT_ATOMS: atom_id res chain seq x y z
N MET A 1 -11.51 -5.11 13.59
CA MET A 1 -11.55 -3.81 12.91
C MET A 1 -10.25 -3.69 12.14
N THR A 2 -10.28 -3.43 10.83
CA THR A 2 -9.08 -3.40 9.97
C THR A 2 -8.78 -1.95 9.56
N VAL A 3 -7.49 -1.60 9.53
CA VAL A 3 -7.02 -0.31 9.02
C VAL A 3 -6.82 -0.43 7.52
N ARG A 4 -7.54 0.38 6.74
CA ARG A 4 -7.45 0.40 5.28
C ARG A 4 -6.36 1.38 4.84
N VAL A 5 -5.43 0.93 4.01
CA VAL A 5 -4.24 1.69 3.61
C VAL A 5 -4.06 1.65 2.09
N LEU A 6 -3.72 2.80 1.51
CA LEU A 6 -3.26 2.95 0.13
C LEU A 6 -1.74 3.17 0.14
N VAL A 7 -0.98 2.42 -0.65
CA VAL A 7 0.48 2.58 -0.74
C VAL A 7 0.83 3.51 -1.90
N VAL A 8 1.58 4.58 -1.61
CA VAL A 8 2.03 5.57 -2.62
C VAL A 8 3.54 5.70 -2.51
N ASP A 9 4.26 5.30 -3.57
CA ASP A 9 5.72 5.37 -3.63
C ASP A 9 6.16 5.33 -5.11
N ASP A 10 7.11 6.17 -5.52
CA ASP A 10 7.58 6.26 -6.92
C ASP A 10 8.60 5.16 -7.28
N HIS A 11 9.02 4.33 -6.32
CA HIS A 11 9.93 3.21 -6.52
C HIS A 11 9.19 1.86 -6.53
N PRO A 12 9.16 1.14 -7.67
CA PRO A 12 8.41 -0.12 -7.80
C PRO A 12 8.79 -1.21 -6.78
N VAL A 13 10.09 -1.31 -6.44
CA VAL A 13 10.60 -2.31 -5.49
C VAL A 13 10.14 -2.01 -4.07
N VAL A 14 10.13 -0.73 -3.67
CA VAL A 14 9.71 -0.30 -2.33
C VAL A 14 8.21 -0.53 -2.17
N ARG A 15 7.41 -0.14 -3.16
CA ARG A 15 5.96 -0.34 -3.19
C ARG A 15 5.58 -1.81 -3.04
N ALA A 16 6.17 -2.69 -3.83
CA ALA A 16 5.94 -4.14 -3.72
C ALA A 16 6.36 -4.72 -2.36
N GLY A 17 7.46 -4.23 -1.78
CA GLY A 17 7.90 -4.63 -0.44
C GLY A 17 6.93 -4.19 0.66
N LEU A 18 6.42 -2.95 0.58
CA LEU A 18 5.44 -2.43 1.53
C LEU A 18 4.11 -3.20 1.43
N GLU A 19 3.61 -3.46 0.23
CA GLU A 19 2.39 -4.26 0.03
C GLU A 19 2.51 -5.65 0.67
N ALA A 20 3.63 -6.34 0.44
CA ALA A 20 3.88 -7.67 1.01
C ALA A 20 3.93 -7.64 2.55
N LEU A 21 4.62 -6.66 3.13
CA LEU A 21 4.75 -6.52 4.58
C LEU A 21 3.44 -6.12 5.26
N LEU A 22 2.63 -5.28 4.63
CA LEU A 22 1.37 -4.79 5.18
C LEU A 22 0.26 -5.82 5.04
N THR A 23 0.15 -6.49 3.88
CA THR A 23 -0.87 -7.54 3.63
C THR A 23 -0.66 -8.77 4.52
N ALA A 24 0.57 -9.00 4.99
CA ALA A 24 0.86 -10.07 5.94
C ALA A 24 0.28 -9.83 7.36
N ARG A 25 -0.26 -8.63 7.65
CA ARG A 25 -0.83 -8.27 8.95
C ARG A 25 -2.36 -8.33 8.89
N GLU A 26 -2.97 -9.16 9.72
CA GLU A 26 -4.44 -9.32 9.77
C GLU A 26 -5.20 -8.03 10.13
N GLU A 27 -4.52 -7.06 10.76
CA GLU A 27 -5.10 -5.78 11.14
C GLU A 27 -5.10 -4.74 10.00
N ILE A 28 -4.43 -5.03 8.88
CA ILE A 28 -4.23 -4.09 7.77
C ILE A 28 -4.80 -4.65 6.47
N GLU A 29 -5.55 -3.80 5.76
CA GLU A 29 -6.07 -4.08 4.43
C GLU A 29 -5.45 -3.10 3.44
N VAL A 30 -4.64 -3.59 2.50
CA VAL A 30 -4.11 -2.78 1.40
C VAL A 30 -5.18 -2.69 0.32
N VAL A 31 -5.72 -1.49 0.11
CA VAL A 31 -6.83 -1.26 -0.85
C VAL A 31 -6.36 -0.92 -2.26
N GLY A 32 -5.05 -0.76 -2.44
CA GLY A 32 -4.41 -0.50 -3.72
C GLY A 32 -3.00 0.06 -3.55
N SER A 33 -2.37 0.36 -4.68
CA SER A 33 -1.12 1.10 -4.72
C SER A 33 -0.97 1.94 -5.99
N THR A 34 -0.19 3.00 -5.90
CA THR A 34 0.10 3.90 -7.03
C THR A 34 1.53 4.47 -6.92
N GLU A 35 2.05 4.92 -8.05
CA GLU A 35 3.34 5.60 -8.14
C GLU A 35 3.29 7.09 -7.81
N ASP A 36 2.10 7.69 -7.75
CA ASP A 36 1.96 9.13 -7.57
C ASP A 36 0.77 9.51 -6.67
N GLY A 37 0.90 10.65 -5.99
CA GLY A 37 -0.13 11.16 -5.09
C GLY A 37 -1.36 11.73 -5.81
N ALA A 38 -1.28 12.04 -7.11
CA ALA A 38 -2.40 12.56 -7.89
C ALA A 38 -3.38 11.44 -8.29
N GLN A 39 -2.90 10.20 -8.39
CA GLN A 39 -3.68 8.97 -8.55
C GLN A 39 -4.15 8.40 -7.21
N ALA A 40 -3.70 8.95 -6.08
CA ALA A 40 -3.96 8.42 -4.74
C ALA A 40 -5.31 8.87 -4.11
N VAL A 41 -6.31 9.20 -4.95
CA VAL A 41 -7.59 9.84 -4.56
C VAL A 41 -8.76 8.88 -4.53
#